data_AF-A0A6B2G9B4-F1
#
_entry.id   AF-A0A6B2G9B4-F1
#
_cell.length_a   1.000
_cell.length_b   1.000
_cell.length_c   1.000
_cell.angle_alpha   90.00
_cell.angle_beta   90.00
_cell.angle_gamma   90.00
#
_symmetry.space_group_name_H-M   'P 1'
#
loop_
_entity.id
_entity.type
_entity.pdbx_description
1 polymer ?
#
loop_
_entity_poly.entity_id
_entity_poly.type
_entity_poly.pdbx_seq_one_letter_code
_entity_poly.pdbx_strand_id
1 'polypeptide(L)'
;ASLILFGNSTSADLKTLDEQTFLDVFEGVPQAEIDQSQITQGFDVISAFTTNGFLASNSEVRRALKENSLSVNKEKITEDFKIDKSQLINNKFVLLQRGKKNYFVLRVV
;
A
#
# COMPACT_ATOMS: atom_id res chain seq x y z
N ALA A 1 -6.43 4.01 21.63
CA ALA A 1 -5.44 3.46 20.69
C ALA A 1 -5.00 4.49 19.63
N SER A 2 -4.73 5.75 20.02
CA SER A 2 -4.57 6.87 19.07
C SER A 2 -3.11 7.28 18.82
N LEU A 3 -2.13 6.61 19.43
CA LEU A 3 -0.73 7.03 19.39
C LEU A 3 0.02 6.55 18.13
N ILE A 4 -0.41 5.45 17.50
CA ILE A 4 0.35 4.82 16.40
C ILE A 4 0.07 5.49 15.04
N LEU A 5 -1.14 6.03 14.85
CA LEU A 5 -1.52 6.64 13.57
C LEU A 5 -0.83 8.00 13.32
N PHE A 6 -0.44 8.72 14.38
CA PHE A 6 0.14 10.07 14.29
C PHE A 6 1.46 10.25 15.05
N GLY A 7 1.85 9.32 15.93
CA GLY A 7 3.10 9.37 16.69
C GLY A 7 4.18 8.54 16.03
N ASN A 8 4.96 9.16 15.15
CA ASN A 8 6.31 8.74 14.73
C ASN A 8 6.54 7.25 14.36
N SER A 9 5.50 6.50 14.04
CA SER A 9 5.60 5.05 13.86
C SER A 9 6.16 4.77 12.46
N THR A 10 7.27 4.03 12.41
CA THR A 10 8.10 3.84 11.22
C THR A 10 7.47 2.77 10.32
N SER A 11 7.90 2.65 9.07
CA SER A 11 7.55 1.52 8.19
C SER A 11 7.83 0.15 8.84
N ALA A 12 8.84 0.10 9.74
CA ALA A 12 9.18 -1.08 10.53
C ALA A 12 8.09 -1.48 11.55
N ASP A 13 7.45 -0.50 12.23
CA ASP A 13 6.40 -0.78 13.21
C ASP A 13 5.13 -1.32 12.54
N LEU A 14 4.87 -0.91 11.29
CA LEU A 14 3.78 -1.48 10.49
C LEU A 14 4.02 -2.95 10.11
N LYS A 15 5.28 -3.36 9.93
CA LYS A 15 5.63 -4.76 9.61
C LYS A 15 5.59 -5.68 10.82
N THR A 16 5.68 -5.14 12.04
CA THR A 16 5.64 -5.91 13.29
C THR A 16 4.27 -5.89 13.98
N LEU A 17 3.31 -5.14 13.46
CA LEU A 17 1.94 -5.09 13.98
C LEU A 17 1.14 -6.33 13.60
N ASP A 18 0.43 -6.89 14.58
CA ASP A 18 -0.48 -8.02 14.38
C ASP A 18 -1.63 -7.67 13.43
N GLU A 19 -2.09 -8.66 12.66
CA GLU A 19 -3.18 -8.54 11.67
C GLU A 19 -4.43 -7.85 12.24
N GLN A 20 -4.80 -8.17 13.49
CA GLN A 20 -5.93 -7.54 14.18
C GLN A 20 -5.71 -6.04 14.39
N THR A 21 -4.56 -5.64 14.91
CA THR A 21 -4.29 -4.22 15.18
C THR A 21 -4.17 -3.44 13.87
N PHE A 22 -3.61 -4.05 12.82
CA PHE A 22 -3.57 -3.44 11.49
C PHE A 22 -4.98 -3.21 10.96
N LEU A 23 -5.86 -4.22 11.01
CA LEU A 23 -7.25 -4.11 10.56
C LEU A 23 -8.01 -3.04 11.35
N ASP A 24 -7.85 -2.98 12.67
CA ASP A 24 -8.51 -1.99 13.53
C ASP A 24 -8.01 -0.56 13.24
N VAL A 25 -6.72 -0.40 12.95
CA VAL A 25 -6.09 0.89 12.63
C VAL A 25 -6.53 1.39 11.25
N PHE A 26 -6.73 0.47 10.30
CA PHE A 26 -7.17 0.77 8.93
C PHE A 26 -8.67 0.47 8.72
N GLU A 27 -9.44 0.38 9.82
CA GLU A 27 -10.88 0.18 9.78
C GLU A 27 -11.54 1.40 9.13
N GLY A 28 -12.23 1.20 8.01
CA GLY A 28 -12.82 2.27 7.20
C GLY A 28 -11.93 2.81 6.08
N VAL A 29 -10.73 2.27 5.88
CA VAL A 29 -9.87 2.56 4.72
C VAL A 29 -10.22 1.62 3.55
N PRO A 30 -10.26 2.10 2.29
CA PRO A 30 -10.57 1.23 1.16
C PRO A 30 -9.54 0.10 1.03
N GLN A 31 -10.04 -1.13 0.95
CA GLN A 31 -9.24 -2.33 0.76
C GLN A 31 -9.48 -2.92 -0.63
N ALA A 32 -8.47 -3.52 -1.21
CA ALA A 32 -8.60 -4.26 -2.46
C ALA A 32 -7.88 -5.61 -2.38
N GLU A 33 -8.44 -6.61 -3.05
CA GLU A 33 -7.92 -7.97 -3.04
C GLU A 33 -7.16 -8.26 -4.34
N ILE A 34 -5.96 -8.83 -4.24
CA ILE A 34 -5.13 -9.25 -5.37
C ILE A 34 -4.63 -10.67 -5.17
N ASP A 35 -4.43 -11.40 -6.26
CA ASP A 35 -3.88 -12.75 -6.21
C ASP A 35 -2.39 -12.74 -5.82
N GLN A 36 -1.98 -13.69 -4.99
CA GLN A 36 -0.56 -13.91 -4.66
C GLN A 36 0.33 -14.19 -5.90
N SER A 37 -0.27 -14.69 -6.99
CA SER A 37 0.40 -14.90 -8.26
C SER A 37 0.97 -13.59 -8.83
N GLN A 38 0.25 -12.48 -8.70
CA GLN A 38 0.68 -11.18 -9.22
C GLN A 38 1.90 -10.65 -8.46
N ILE A 39 1.90 -10.79 -7.13
CA ILE A 39 3.06 -10.43 -6.30
C ILE A 39 4.27 -11.32 -6.62
N THR A 40 4.04 -12.60 -6.90
CA THR A 40 5.14 -13.54 -7.20
C THR A 40 5.78 -13.26 -8.57
N GLN A 41 5.03 -12.68 -9.51
CA GLN A 41 5.55 -12.24 -10.80
C GLN A 41 6.20 -10.84 -10.75
N GLY A 42 6.13 -10.14 -9.60
CA GLY A 42 6.54 -8.76 -9.44
C GLY A 42 5.44 -7.82 -9.91
N PHE A 43 4.56 -7.43 -8.98
CA PHE A 43 3.36 -6.69 -9.34
C PHE A 43 3.68 -5.21 -9.56
N ASP A 44 3.45 -4.72 -10.78
CA ASP A 44 3.69 -3.32 -11.12
C ASP A 44 2.81 -2.43 -10.26
N VAL A 45 3.43 -1.43 -9.61
CA VAL A 45 2.69 -0.55 -8.72
C VAL A 45 1.60 0.22 -9.46
N ILE A 46 1.81 0.55 -10.74
CA ILE A 46 0.80 1.20 -11.58
C ILE A 46 -0.46 0.34 -11.67
N SER A 47 -0.28 -0.93 -12.01
CA SER A 47 -1.35 -1.93 -12.08
C SER A 47 -2.01 -2.14 -10.71
N ALA A 48 -1.23 -2.04 -9.63
CA ALA A 48 -1.74 -2.12 -8.27
C ALA A 48 -2.69 -0.98 -7.91
N PHE A 49 -2.53 0.21 -8.49
CA PHE A 49 -3.47 1.32 -8.25
C PHE A 49 -4.67 1.30 -9.18
N THR A 50 -4.51 0.91 -10.44
CA THR A 50 -5.61 0.93 -11.42
C THR A 50 -6.51 -0.28 -11.33
N THR A 51 -5.95 -1.48 -11.24
CA THR A 51 -6.75 -2.74 -11.18
C THR A 51 -7.63 -2.75 -9.94
N ASN A 52 -7.14 -2.18 -8.85
CA ASN A 52 -7.81 -2.10 -7.57
C ASN A 52 -8.74 -0.89 -7.42
N GLY A 53 -8.91 -0.09 -8.47
CA GLY A 53 -9.83 1.06 -8.47
C GLY A 53 -9.43 2.22 -7.56
N PHE A 54 -8.18 2.25 -7.05
CA PHE A 54 -7.69 3.36 -6.23
C PHE A 54 -7.47 4.64 -7.05
N LEU A 55 -7.15 4.48 -8.34
CA LEU A 55 -6.96 5.57 -9.30
C LEU A 55 -7.69 5.25 -10.61
N ALA A 56 -8.14 6.28 -11.33
CA ALA A 56 -9.02 6.08 -12.49
C ALA A 56 -8.27 5.58 -13.74
N SER A 57 -6.96 5.84 -13.85
CA SER A 57 -6.17 5.39 -15.00
C SER A 57 -4.67 5.30 -14.73
N ASN A 58 -3.96 4.54 -15.58
CA ASN A 58 -2.50 4.37 -15.49
C ASN A 58 -1.77 5.72 -15.59
N SER A 59 -2.30 6.64 -16.38
CA SER A 59 -1.77 7.99 -16.56
C SER A 59 -1.85 8.81 -15.27
N GLU A 60 -2.93 8.67 -14.50
CA GLU A 60 -3.06 9.32 -13.18
C GLU A 60 -2.07 8.75 -12.17
N VAL A 61 -1.85 7.43 -12.17
CA VAL A 61 -0.86 6.82 -11.28
C VAL A 61 0.54 7.35 -11.60
N ARG A 62 0.94 7.35 -12.88
CA ARG A 62 2.25 7.90 -13.27
C ARG A 62 2.41 9.35 -12.89
N ARG A 63 1.35 10.17 -13.03
CA ARG A 63 1.40 11.56 -12.61
C ARG A 63 1.60 11.68 -11.10
N ALA A 64 0.86 10.92 -10.29
CA ALA A 64 1.00 10.94 -8.85
C ALA A 64 2.39 10.42 -8.38
N LEU A 65 2.98 9.46 -9.12
CA LEU A 65 4.36 9.00 -8.90
C LEU A 65 5.38 10.10 -9.22
N LYS A 66 5.22 10.78 -10.37
CA LYS A 66 6.08 11.93 -10.75
C LYS A 66 5.98 13.09 -9.78
N GLU A 67 4.78 13.35 -9.25
CA GLU A 67 4.54 14.35 -8.20
C GLU A 67 5.02 13.86 -6.82
N ASN A 68 5.67 12.69 -6.74
CA ASN A 68 6.22 12.11 -5.51
C ASN A 68 5.17 12.05 -4.38
N SER A 69 3.93 11.78 -4.79
CA SER A 69 2.73 11.78 -3.95
C SER A 69 2.22 10.37 -3.70
N LEU A 70 2.94 9.33 -4.15
CA LEU A 70 2.61 7.93 -3.89
C LEU A 70 3.66 7.29 -3.01
N SER A 71 3.21 6.43 -2.10
CA SER A 71 4.08 5.70 -1.19
C SER A 71 3.51 4.30 -0.94
N VAL A 72 4.42 3.33 -0.80
CA VAL A 72 4.12 1.93 -0.47
C VAL A 72 4.79 1.65 0.87
N ASN A 73 4.06 1.15 1.86
CA ASN A 73 4.57 0.90 3.22
C ASN A 73 5.29 2.10 3.84
N LYS A 74 4.79 3.32 3.59
CA LYS A 74 5.42 4.61 3.96
C LYS A 74 6.76 4.90 3.27
N GLU A 75 7.19 4.09 2.31
CA GLU A 75 8.35 4.35 1.46
C GLU A 75 7.91 4.97 0.14
N LYS A 76 8.66 5.97 -0.32
CA LYS A 76 8.43 6.62 -1.61
C LYS A 76 8.88 5.68 -2.72
N ILE A 77 8.09 5.63 -3.77
CA ILE A 77 8.29 4.72 -4.90
C ILE A 77 8.26 5.47 -6.23
N THR A 78 8.77 4.81 -7.26
CA THR A 78 8.79 5.29 -8.65
C THR A 78 7.92 4.40 -9.55
N GLU A 79 7.78 4.77 -10.83
CA GLU A 79 7.04 3.98 -11.81
C GLU A 79 7.67 2.63 -12.14
N ASP A 80 8.98 2.48 -11.90
CA ASP A 80 9.71 1.22 -12.06
C ASP A 80 9.61 0.31 -10.83
N PHE A 81 8.93 0.76 -9.77
CA PHE A 81 8.83 0.01 -8.53
C PHE A 81 7.85 -1.16 -8.68
N LYS A 82 8.31 -2.34 -8.25
CA LYS A 82 7.51 -3.57 -8.22
C LYS A 82 7.25 -3.99 -6.79
N ILE A 83 6.01 -4.40 -6.54
CA ILE A 83 5.59 -4.93 -5.25
C ILE A 83 5.91 -6.42 -5.24
N ASP A 84 6.90 -6.77 -4.43
CA ASP A 84 7.34 -8.14 -4.19
C ASP A 84 6.95 -8.62 -2.79
N LYS A 85 7.20 -9.91 -2.51
CA LYS A 85 6.91 -10.53 -1.21
C LYS A 85 7.61 -9.84 -0.03
N SER A 86 8.75 -9.19 -0.25
CA SER A 86 9.50 -8.44 0.77
C SER A 86 8.77 -7.19 1.28
N GLN A 87 7.82 -6.68 0.50
CA GLN A 87 6.95 -5.56 0.85
C GLN A 87 5.61 -6.02 1.45
N LEU A 88 5.36 -7.33 1.59
CA LEU A 88 4.17 -7.80 2.27
C LEU A 88 4.31 -7.67 3.78
N ILE A 89 3.36 -6.95 4.38
CA ILE A 89 3.09 -6.94 5.82
C ILE A 89 2.36 -8.24 6.14
N ASN A 90 2.87 -9.01 7.10
CA ASN A 90 2.31 -10.30 7.52
C ASN A 90 2.09 -11.28 6.34
N ASN A 91 2.90 -11.18 5.27
CA ASN A 91 2.76 -11.96 4.02
C ASN A 91 1.39 -11.86 3.33
N LYS A 92 0.57 -10.86 3.69
CA LYS A 92 -0.81 -10.73 3.21
C LYS A 92 -1.22 -9.31 2.87
N PHE A 93 -0.56 -8.28 3.40
CA PHE A 93 -1.05 -6.90 3.24
C PHE A 93 0.02 -5.99 2.65
N VAL A 94 -0.39 -5.00 1.86
CA VAL A 94 0.48 -3.92 1.40
C VAL A 94 -0.23 -2.61 1.66
N LEU A 95 0.44 -1.68 2.35
CA LEU A 95 -0.11 -0.36 2.58
C LEU A 95 0.26 0.55 1.42
N LEU A 96 -0.75 1.11 0.77
CA LEU A 96 -0.61 2.11 -0.27
C LEU A 96 -1.07 3.47 0.26
N GLN A 97 -0.38 4.52 -0.12
CA GLN A 97 -0.69 5.88 0.31
C GLN A 97 -0.60 6.84 -0.87
N ARG A 98 -1.61 7.71 -0.99
CA ARG A 98 -1.63 8.83 -1.94
C ARG A 98 -1.73 10.17 -1.20
N GLY A 99 -0.66 10.94 -1.28
CA GLY A 99 -0.49 12.23 -0.61
C GLY A 99 -0.33 12.03 0.90
N LYS A 100 -0.93 12.92 1.70
CA LYS A 100 -0.83 12.86 3.17
C LYS A 100 -2.03 12.23 3.88
N LYS A 101 -3.15 12.05 3.19
CA LYS A 101 -4.45 11.69 3.81
C LYS A 101 -5.14 10.48 3.22
N ASN A 102 -4.79 10.05 2.01
CA ASN A 102 -5.42 8.90 1.39
C ASN A 102 -4.55 7.68 1.64
N TYR A 103 -5.10 6.73 2.38
CA TYR A 103 -4.52 5.42 2.58
C TYR A 103 -5.39 4.41 1.84
N PHE A 104 -4.76 3.32 1.42
CA PHE A 104 -5.38 2.21 0.72
C PHE A 104 -4.67 0.94 1.19
N VAL A 105 -5.42 -0.14 1.38
CA VAL A 105 -4.85 -1.42 1.80
C VAL A 105 -5.03 -2.40 0.65
N LEU A 106 -3.94 -3.04 0.26
CA LEU A 106 -4.00 -4.22 -0.59
C LEU A 106 -3.92 -5.45 0.27
N ARG A 107 -4.86 -6.35 0.08
CA ARG A 107 -4.87 -7.69 0.67
C ARG A 107 -4.54 -8.69 -0.42
N VAL A 108 -3.56 -9.52 -0.15
CA VAL A 108 -3.16 -10.64 -1.00
C VAL A 108 -3.92 -11.86 -0.52
N VAL A 109 -4.67 -12.47 -1.43
CA VAL A 109 -5.42 -13.72 -1.23
C VAL A 109 -4.78 -14.88 -1.98
#